data_AF-A0A945UEW3-F1
#
_entry.id   AF-A0A945UEW3-F1
#
_cell.length_a   1.000
_cell.length_b   1.000
_cell.length_c   1.000
_cell.angle_alpha   90.00
_cell.angle_beta   90.00
_cell.angle_gamma   90.00
#
_symmetry.space_group_name_H-M   'P 1'
#
loop_
_entity.id
_entity.type
_entity.pdbx_description
1 polymer ?
#
loop_
_entity_poly.entity_id
_entity_poly.type
_entity_poly.pdbx_seq_one_letter_code
_entity_poly.pdbx_strand_id
1 'polypeptide(L)'
;MKPDLKYPLAVLLIALPLLGSTQDQIDLNMELMKAMQSVQEVASLQQCLQTIDQTKLQRFRRKAEHTKAQIETLCANGERLPASDLAATFVRLHAKDQTALQVKKCTELAPGMIPQFSVATFDGSLNGRHICDL
;
A
#
# COMPACT_ATOMS: atom_id res chain seq x y z
N MET A 1 0.50 54.02 54.84
CA MET A 1 -0.55 53.14 55.38
C MET A 1 -0.18 51.70 55.03
N LYS A 2 0.05 50.85 56.03
CA LYS A 2 0.28 49.40 55.86
C LYS A 2 -1.09 48.71 55.69
N PRO A 3 -1.15 47.65 54.88
CA PRO A 3 -1.98 46.51 55.22
C PRO A 3 -1.08 45.31 55.49
N ASP A 4 -1.04 44.92 56.76
CA ASP A 4 -0.59 43.63 57.25
C ASP A 4 -1.53 42.53 56.71
N LEU A 5 -1.09 41.76 55.71
CA LEU A 5 -1.79 40.55 55.27
C LEU A 5 -1.21 39.34 55.99
N LYS A 6 -1.84 39.01 57.11
CA LYS A 6 -1.70 37.73 57.83
C LYS A 6 -2.29 36.61 56.97
N TYR A 7 -1.47 35.76 56.35
CA TYR A 7 -1.69 34.31 56.30
C TYR A 7 -0.33 33.62 56.04
N PRO A 8 -0.07 32.46 56.68
CA PRO A 8 1.25 31.94 56.99
C PRO A 8 1.80 31.02 55.88
N LEU A 9 3.09 30.68 56.00
CA LEU A 9 3.73 29.51 55.40
C LEU A 9 2.74 28.33 55.22
N ALA A 10 2.38 27.96 53.99
CA ALA A 10 1.86 26.62 53.67
C ALA A 10 1.52 26.34 52.19
N VAL A 11 1.59 27.29 51.24
CA VAL A 11 1.15 27.03 49.85
C VAL A 11 2.21 27.46 48.83
N LEU A 12 3.44 27.02 49.07
CA LEU A 12 4.56 27.19 48.15
C LEU A 12 5.37 25.89 48.19
N LEU A 13 4.91 24.82 47.51
CA LEU A 13 5.69 23.61 47.10
C LEU A 13 4.79 22.42 46.66
N ILE A 14 3.76 22.63 45.83
CA ILE A 14 3.15 21.51 45.10
C ILE A 14 2.84 21.97 43.67
N ALA A 15 3.89 22.22 42.89
CA ALA A 15 3.77 22.27 41.44
C ALA A 15 5.02 21.60 40.88
N LEU A 16 4.77 20.56 40.07
CA LEU A 16 5.68 19.59 39.46
C LEU A 16 6.06 18.42 40.39
N PRO A 17 5.76 17.17 40.00
CA PRO A 17 6.06 16.66 38.67
C PRO A 17 4.91 15.90 38.00
N LEU A 18 4.54 16.31 36.78
CA LEU A 18 3.94 15.39 35.81
C LEU A 18 4.63 15.60 34.46
N LEU A 19 5.93 15.29 34.41
CA LEU A 19 6.51 14.77 33.18
C LEU A 19 6.05 13.32 33.08
N GLY A 20 4.79 13.14 32.68
CA GLY A 20 4.35 11.88 32.11
C GLY A 20 5.00 11.77 30.74
N SER A 21 5.92 10.82 30.60
CA SER A 21 6.56 10.49 29.32
C SER A 21 5.48 10.12 28.31
N THR A 22 5.20 10.99 27.34
CA THR A 22 4.26 10.75 26.25
C THR A 22 4.87 9.76 25.26
N GLN A 23 4.75 8.47 25.57
CA GLN A 23 5.05 7.37 24.65
C GLN A 23 4.22 7.45 23.35
N ASP A 24 3.14 8.25 23.37
CA ASP A 24 2.24 8.61 22.25
C ASP A 24 2.89 9.47 21.14
N GLN A 25 3.86 10.35 21.45
CA GLN A 25 4.38 11.29 20.45
C GLN A 25 5.33 10.65 19.43
N ILE A 26 5.97 9.53 19.80
CA ILE A 26 6.89 8.81 18.90
C ILE A 26 6.10 7.95 17.89
N ASP A 27 4.95 7.41 18.31
CA ASP A 27 4.10 6.55 17.49
C ASP A 27 3.37 7.35 16.39
N LEU A 28 2.79 8.51 16.76
CA LEU A 28 2.18 9.47 15.83
C LEU A 28 3.13 9.95 14.73
N ASN A 29 4.40 10.16 15.05
CA ASN A 29 5.39 10.63 14.07
C ASN A 29 5.77 9.53 13.07
N MET A 30 5.77 8.26 13.51
CA MET A 30 6.06 7.11 12.65
C MET A 30 4.90 6.79 11.70
N GLU A 31 3.66 6.85 12.20
CA GLU A 31 2.46 6.69 11.35
C GLU A 31 2.34 7.81 10.31
N LEU A 32 2.58 9.06 10.70
CA LEU A 32 2.55 10.20 9.78
C LEU A 32 3.60 10.07 8.67
N MET A 33 4.84 9.70 9.02
CA MET A 33 5.91 9.47 8.05
C MET A 33 5.55 8.35 7.07
N LYS A 34 4.96 7.25 7.55
CA LYS A 34 4.50 6.13 6.72
C LYS A 34 3.34 6.52 5.80
N ALA A 35 2.41 7.34 6.29
CA ALA A 35 1.32 7.89 5.48
C ALA A 35 1.83 8.86 4.40
N MET A 36 2.82 9.70 4.72
CA MET A 36 3.44 10.58 3.73
C MET A 36 4.20 9.79 2.64
N GLN A 37 4.90 8.72 3.02
CA GLN A 37 5.55 7.82 2.06
C GLN A 37 4.54 7.17 1.11
N SER A 38 3.42 6.65 1.62
CA SER A 38 2.41 6.02 0.77
C SER A 38 1.77 7.02 -0.20
N VAL A 39 1.52 8.27 0.23
CA VAL A 39 1.01 9.33 -0.67
C VAL A 39 1.99 9.62 -1.80
N GLN A 40 3.29 9.71 -1.50
CA GLN A 40 4.32 9.96 -2.51
C GLN A 40 4.45 8.79 -3.51
N GLU A 41 4.35 7.55 -3.03
CA GLU A 41 4.34 6.34 -3.87
C GLU A 41 3.12 6.28 -4.80
N VAL A 42 1.93 6.65 -4.31
CA VAL A 42 0.72 6.75 -5.14
C VAL A 42 0.92 7.80 -6.24
N ALA A 43 1.45 8.97 -5.88
CA ALA A 43 1.65 10.07 -6.81
C ALA A 43 2.66 9.70 -7.92
N SER A 44 3.77 9.05 -7.56
CA SER A 44 4.78 8.60 -8.52
C SER A 44 4.24 7.54 -9.48
N LEU A 45 3.48 6.57 -8.97
CA LEU A 45 2.80 5.56 -9.77
C LEU A 45 1.82 6.20 -10.75
N GLN A 46 0.97 7.12 -10.28
CA GLN A 46 -0.02 7.80 -11.10
C GLN A 46 0.63 8.61 -12.22
N GLN A 47 1.68 9.37 -11.90
CA GLN A 47 2.46 10.11 -12.89
C GLN A 47 3.09 9.19 -13.93
N CYS A 48 3.65 8.05 -13.51
CA CYS A 48 4.22 7.08 -14.44
C CYS A 48 3.16 6.51 -15.40
N LEU A 49 1.99 6.11 -14.89
CA LEU A 49 0.90 5.58 -15.71
C LEU A 49 0.37 6.59 -16.73
N GLN A 50 0.42 7.90 -16.43
CA GLN A 50 0.04 8.95 -17.38
C GLN A 50 0.96 9.03 -18.60
N THR A 51 2.21 8.58 -18.49
CA THR A 51 3.17 8.55 -19.61
C THR A 51 2.90 7.42 -20.60
N ILE A 52 2.09 6.43 -20.21
CA ILE A 52 1.72 5.29 -21.05
C ILE A 52 0.64 5.74 -22.05
N ASP A 53 0.63 5.14 -23.25
CA ASP A 53 -0.47 5.28 -24.21
C ASP A 53 -1.79 4.88 -23.54
N GLN A 54 -2.66 5.87 -23.29
CA GLN A 54 -3.89 5.68 -22.52
C GLN A 54 -4.86 4.73 -23.19
N THR A 55 -4.90 4.68 -24.52
CA THR A 55 -5.79 3.76 -25.25
C THR A 55 -5.33 2.32 -25.06
N LYS A 56 -4.02 2.07 -25.16
CA LYS A 56 -3.44 0.75 -24.93
C LYS A 56 -3.54 0.34 -23.47
N LEU A 57 -3.29 1.27 -22.54
CA LEU A 57 -3.43 1.04 -21.10
C LEU A 57 -4.85 0.62 -20.74
N GLN A 58 -5.87 1.33 -21.22
CA GLN A 58 -7.28 0.97 -20.97
C GLN A 58 -7.65 -0.38 -21.58
N ARG A 59 -7.13 -0.70 -22.78
CA ARG A 59 -7.34 -2.02 -23.40
C ARG A 59 -6.68 -3.13 -22.58
N PHE A 60 -5.45 -2.91 -22.14
CA PHE A 60 -4.72 -3.86 -21.30
C PHE A 60 -5.43 -4.07 -19.96
N ARG A 61 -5.88 -2.98 -19.31
CA ARG A 61 -6.67 -3.04 -18.07
C ARG A 61 -7.92 -3.89 -18.24
N ARG A 62 -8.73 -3.65 -19.28
CA ARG A 62 -9.94 -4.47 -19.52
C ARG A 62 -9.64 -5.96 -19.67
N LYS A 63 -8.54 -6.32 -20.35
CA LYS A 63 -8.11 -7.72 -20.46
C LYS A 63 -7.71 -8.29 -19.10
N ALA A 64 -6.91 -7.55 -18.33
CA ALA A 64 -6.47 -7.97 -17.00
C ALA A 64 -7.66 -8.16 -16.04
N GLU A 65 -8.60 -7.23 -15.99
CA GLU A 65 -9.81 -7.34 -15.15
C GLU A 65 -10.68 -8.53 -15.55
N HIS A 66 -10.86 -8.77 -16.84
CA HIS A 66 -11.59 -9.94 -17.32
C HIS A 66 -10.93 -11.25 -16.87
N THR A 67 -9.61 -11.38 -17.03
CA THR A 67 -8.88 -12.57 -16.57
C THR A 67 -8.90 -12.70 -15.05
N LYS A 68 -8.81 -11.59 -14.30
CA LYS A 68 -8.94 -11.57 -12.85
C LYS A 68 -10.30 -12.14 -12.41
N ALA A 69 -11.40 -11.69 -13.00
CA ALA A 69 -12.73 -12.20 -12.67
C ALA A 69 -12.87 -13.71 -12.95
N GLN A 70 -12.23 -14.21 -14.00
CA GLN A 70 -12.17 -15.65 -14.29
C GLN A 70 -11.38 -16.41 -13.22
N ILE A 71 -10.21 -15.90 -12.82
CA ILE A 71 -9.39 -16.47 -11.73
C ILE A 71 -10.18 -16.49 -10.42
N GLU A 72 -10.85 -15.39 -10.06
CA GLU A 72 -11.70 -15.30 -8.87
C GLU A 72 -12.83 -16.33 -8.90
N THR A 73 -13.46 -16.52 -10.07
CA THR A 73 -14.50 -17.54 -10.25
C THR A 73 -13.94 -18.95 -10.03
N LEU A 74 -12.79 -19.28 -10.62
CA LEU A 74 -12.11 -20.55 -10.43
C LEU A 74 -11.75 -20.77 -8.95
N CYS A 75 -11.23 -19.74 -8.29
CA CYS A 75 -10.91 -19.79 -6.87
C CYS A 75 -12.16 -20.02 -5.99
N ALA A 76 -13.26 -19.33 -6.28
CA ALA A 76 -14.54 -19.51 -5.58
C ALA A 76 -15.11 -20.94 -5.74
N ASN A 77 -14.84 -21.58 -6.86
CA ASN A 77 -15.23 -22.98 -7.12
C ASN A 77 -14.26 -24.02 -6.52
N GLY A 78 -13.17 -23.59 -5.88
CA GLY A 78 -12.12 -24.48 -5.39
C GLY A 78 -11.17 -24.99 -6.47
N GLU A 79 -11.25 -24.46 -7.69
CA GLU A 79 -10.44 -24.83 -8.86
C GLU A 79 -9.06 -24.16 -8.80
N ARG A 80 -8.28 -24.52 -7.78
CA ARG A 80 -6.98 -23.90 -7.46
C ARG A 80 -5.95 -24.02 -8.58
N LEU A 81 -5.75 -25.23 -9.12
CA LEU A 81 -4.79 -25.45 -10.21
C LEU A 81 -5.16 -24.70 -11.50
N PRO A 82 -6.41 -24.78 -12.01
CA PRO A 82 -6.85 -23.96 -13.14
C PRO A 82 -6.66 -22.45 -12.91
N ALA A 83 -6.95 -21.94 -11.72
CA ALA A 83 -6.73 -20.53 -11.39
C ALA A 83 -5.25 -20.13 -11.54
N SER A 84 -4.34 -20.96 -11.01
CA SER A 84 -2.90 -20.74 -11.14
C SER A 84 -2.41 -20.82 -12.59
N ASP A 85 -2.90 -21.80 -13.37
CA ASP A 85 -2.50 -21.95 -14.78
C ASP A 85 -3.01 -20.78 -15.64
N LEU A 86 -4.22 -20.29 -15.38
CA LEU A 86 -4.76 -19.12 -16.07
C LEU A 86 -3.93 -17.86 -15.77
N ALA A 87 -3.55 -17.66 -14.50
CA ALA A 87 -2.69 -16.55 -14.09
C ALA A 87 -1.30 -16.62 -14.76
N ALA A 88 -0.65 -17.79 -14.74
CA ALA A 88 0.64 -18.01 -15.37
C ALA A 88 0.57 -17.82 -16.89
N THR A 89 -0.51 -18.27 -17.53
CA THR A 89 -0.75 -18.10 -18.97
C THR A 89 -0.91 -16.64 -19.33
N PHE A 90 -1.68 -15.87 -18.56
CA PHE A 90 -1.82 -14.43 -18.79
C PHE A 90 -0.47 -13.71 -18.76
N VAL A 91 0.37 -13.99 -17.76
CA VAL A 91 1.72 -13.40 -17.69
C VAL A 91 2.57 -13.80 -18.88
N ARG A 92 2.61 -15.09 -19.24
CA ARG A 92 3.41 -15.57 -20.37
C ARG A 92 3.01 -14.89 -21.69
N LEU A 93 1.71 -14.77 -21.95
CA LEU A 93 1.19 -14.13 -23.17
C LEU A 93 1.52 -12.63 -23.24
N HIS A 94 1.59 -11.96 -22.09
CA HIS A 94 1.85 -10.52 -22.00
C HIS A 94 3.29 -10.15 -21.62
N ALA A 95 4.18 -11.12 -21.43
CA ALA A 95 5.57 -10.88 -21.03
C ALA A 95 6.35 -9.98 -21.99
N LYS A 96 5.95 -9.94 -23.28
CA LYS A 96 6.55 -9.09 -24.32
C LYS A 96 5.67 -7.89 -24.72
N ASP A 97 4.51 -7.74 -24.10
CA ASP A 97 3.61 -6.61 -24.36
C ASP A 97 4.22 -5.32 -23.79
N GLN A 98 4.40 -4.30 -24.64
CA GLN A 98 5.04 -3.05 -24.23
C GLN A 98 4.26 -2.31 -23.15
N THR A 99 2.93 -2.35 -23.20
CA THR A 99 2.08 -1.73 -22.17
C THR A 99 2.22 -2.49 -20.86
N ALA A 100 2.25 -3.82 -20.87
CA ALA A 100 2.48 -4.63 -19.67
C ALA A 100 3.85 -4.33 -19.04
N LEU A 101 4.91 -4.22 -19.86
CA LEU A 101 6.26 -3.88 -19.39
C LEU A 101 6.34 -2.47 -18.79
N GLN A 102 5.65 -1.49 -19.38
CA GLN A 102 5.58 -0.14 -18.85
C GLN A 102 4.81 -0.10 -17.53
N VAL A 103 3.68 -0.80 -17.43
CA VAL A 103 2.93 -0.93 -16.17
C VAL A 103 3.79 -1.56 -15.09
N LYS A 104 4.53 -2.65 -15.41
CA LYS A 104 5.48 -3.27 -14.47
C LYS A 104 6.52 -2.26 -13.96
N LYS A 105 7.15 -1.50 -14.85
CA LYS A 105 8.12 -0.46 -14.47
C LYS A 105 7.49 0.61 -13.57
N CYS A 106 6.25 0.99 -13.83
CA CYS A 106 5.56 1.96 -12.99
C CYS A 106 5.28 1.43 -11.58
N THR A 107 5.00 0.14 -11.42
CA THR A 107 4.73 -0.45 -10.09
C THR A 107 6.00 -0.71 -9.28
N GLU A 108 7.15 -0.84 -9.93
CA GLU A 108 8.46 -0.85 -9.27
C GLU A 108 8.77 0.48 -8.54
N LEU A 109 8.11 1.60 -8.91
CA LEU A 109 8.24 2.90 -8.23
C LEU A 109 7.45 3.01 -6.93
N ALA A 110 6.55 2.06 -6.66
CA ALA A 110 5.68 2.02 -5.50
C ALA A 110 5.69 0.61 -4.88
N PRO A 111 6.84 0.13 -4.37
CA PRO A 111 6.98 -1.23 -3.88
C PRO A 111 6.09 -1.53 -2.66
N GLY A 112 5.70 -0.51 -1.89
CA GLY A 112 4.74 -0.61 -0.80
C GLY A 112 3.30 -0.86 -1.25
N MET A 113 2.99 -0.71 -2.54
CA MET A 113 1.64 -0.77 -3.11
C MET A 113 1.39 -2.01 -3.99
N ILE A 114 2.22 -3.04 -3.85
CA ILE A 114 2.31 -4.16 -4.80
C ILE A 114 1.06 -5.07 -4.94
N PRO A 115 -0.02 -5.12 -4.11
CA PRO A 115 -1.03 -6.15 -4.34
C PRO A 115 -2.05 -5.83 -5.44
N GLN A 116 -2.11 -4.61 -6.00
CA GLN A 116 -3.24 -4.24 -6.91
C GLN A 116 -2.85 -3.99 -8.37
N PHE A 117 -1.58 -3.68 -8.64
CA PHE A 117 -1.14 -3.28 -9.99
C PHE A 117 0.04 -4.06 -10.51
N SER A 118 0.70 -4.87 -9.67
CA SER A 118 1.71 -5.76 -10.19
C SER A 118 1.01 -6.77 -11.07
N VAL A 119 1.27 -6.70 -12.38
CA VAL A 119 1.44 -7.92 -13.18
C VAL A 119 2.54 -8.68 -12.45
N ALA A 120 2.16 -9.36 -11.38
CA ALA A 120 3.04 -10.16 -10.59
C ALA A 120 3.88 -10.96 -11.58
N THR A 121 5.18 -10.97 -11.36
CA THR A 121 6.02 -11.98 -11.97
C THR A 121 5.49 -13.30 -11.44
N PHE A 122 4.45 -13.84 -12.09
CA PHE A 122 3.87 -15.13 -11.81
C PHE A 122 4.88 -16.14 -12.34
N ASP A 123 5.93 -16.37 -11.56
CA ASP A 123 6.83 -17.51 -11.68
C ASP A 123 6.21 -18.79 -11.06
N GLY A 124 4.92 -18.73 -10.70
CA GLY A 124 4.17 -19.81 -10.08
C GLY A 124 4.15 -19.77 -8.55
N SER A 125 4.83 -18.81 -7.91
CA SER A 125 4.85 -18.71 -6.45
C SER A 125 4.97 -17.26 -5.99
N LEU A 126 3.84 -16.62 -5.68
CA LEU A 126 3.84 -15.35 -4.97
C LEU A 126 4.25 -15.59 -3.52
N ASN A 127 5.56 -15.68 -3.26
CA ASN A 127 6.14 -15.98 -1.94
C ASN A 127 5.53 -17.24 -1.28
N GLY A 128 5.28 -18.28 -2.06
CA GLY A 128 4.66 -19.53 -1.58
C GLY A 128 3.15 -19.46 -1.35
N ARG A 129 2.49 -18.32 -1.59
CA ARG A 129 1.03 -18.19 -1.53
C ARG A 129 0.40 -18.53 -2.86
N HIS A 130 -0.71 -19.25 -2.81
CA HIS A 130 -1.50 -19.59 -3.97
C HIS A 130 -2.31 -18.37 -4.44
N ILE A 131 -2.59 -18.24 -5.74
CA ILE A 131 -3.34 -17.11 -6.32
C ILE A 131 -4.73 -16.90 -5.69
N CYS A 132 -5.33 -17.96 -5.17
CA CYS A 132 -6.62 -17.93 -4.48
C CYS A 132 -6.55 -17.46 -3.02
N ASP A 133 -5.34 -17.28 -2.46
CA ASP A 133 -5.12 -16.89 -1.06
C ASP A 133 -4.56 -15.45 -0.97
N LEU A 134 -4.64 -14.70 -2.07
CA LEU A 134 -4.14 -13.33 -2.21
C LEU A 134 -5.24 -12.29 -1.96
#